data_AF-A0A0W0VZF9-F1
#
_entry.id   AF-A0A0W0VZF9-F1
#
_cell.length_a   1.000
_cell.length_b   1.000
_cell.length_c   1.000
_cell.angle_alpha   90.00
_cell.angle_beta   90.00
_cell.angle_gamma   90.00
#
_symmetry.space_group_name_H-M   'P 1'
#
loop_
_entity.id
_entity.type
_entity.pdbx_description
1 polymer ?
#
loop_
_entity_poly.entity_id
_entity_poly.type
_entity_poly.pdbx_seq_one_letter_code
_entity_poly.pdbx_strand_id
1 'polypeptide(L)'
;MSPHLIRSLIVKNDVEDYSGRRFKNISAFQYAIGAKDWLEIENYWCYEVGMAQREVPAHIAQEYCRNDLPLRKEKRSFTEFEFPRTLDFDNWINNETELWFPLHKNHKLGYDFAIANFPREGKEVDGMWRQEWAGVGRSAPFVALRWLENLAGLLALCEVRAKQVIELGERLSKQVQQEVDLEAGKDNGMSYS
;
A
#
# COMPACT_ATOMS: atom_id res chain seq x y z
N MET A 1 2.03 6.76 1.91
CA MET A 1 0.97 6.31 0.97
C MET A 1 -0.32 7.09 1.18
N SER A 2 -0.83 7.76 0.14
CA SER A 2 -2.11 8.48 0.19
C SER A 2 -3.27 7.49 -0.02
N PRO A 3 -4.15 7.26 0.98
CA PRO A 3 -5.30 6.37 0.80
C PRO A 3 -6.26 6.86 -0.28
N HIS A 4 -6.33 8.19 -0.48
CA HIS A 4 -7.16 8.80 -1.51
C HIS A 4 -6.72 8.43 -2.92
N LEU A 5 -5.41 8.35 -3.17
CA LEU A 5 -4.85 7.96 -4.47
C LEU A 5 -5.18 6.50 -4.81
N ILE A 6 -4.94 5.59 -3.87
CA ILE A 6 -5.28 4.17 -4.08
C ILE A 6 -6.78 4.01 -4.28
N ARG A 7 -7.58 4.71 -3.46
CA ARG A 7 -9.04 4.71 -3.57
C ARG A 7 -9.50 5.23 -4.93
N SER A 8 -8.90 6.29 -5.49
CA SER A 8 -9.29 6.80 -6.81
C SER A 8 -9.00 5.81 -7.94
N LEU A 9 -7.96 4.98 -7.81
CA LEU A 9 -7.63 3.96 -8.82
C LEU A 9 -8.62 2.77 -8.82
N ILE A 10 -9.16 2.40 -7.66
CA ILE A 10 -10.02 1.21 -7.51
C ILE A 10 -11.50 1.49 -7.29
N VAL A 11 -11.88 2.74 -6.99
CA VAL A 11 -13.29 3.11 -6.86
C VAL A 11 -13.98 2.94 -8.20
N LYS A 12 -15.11 2.24 -8.19
CA LYS A 12 -15.93 2.02 -9.39
C LYS A 12 -16.89 3.17 -9.55
N ASN A 13 -16.86 3.80 -10.72
CA ASN A 13 -17.75 4.88 -11.11
C ASN A 13 -18.15 4.70 -12.59
N ASP A 14 -18.95 5.64 -13.10
CA ASP A 14 -19.16 5.78 -14.53
C ASP A 14 -17.94 6.48 -15.13
N VAL A 15 -17.21 5.81 -16.02
CA VAL A 15 -16.02 6.31 -16.70
C VAL A 15 -16.39 6.67 -18.14
N GLU A 16 -15.98 7.85 -18.59
CA GLU A 16 -16.06 8.26 -19.99
C GLU A 16 -14.65 8.40 -20.55
N ASP A 17 -14.38 7.77 -21.69
CA ASP A 17 -13.09 7.87 -22.35
C ASP A 17 -13.02 9.02 -23.37
N TYR A 18 -11.84 9.27 -23.93
CA TYR A 18 -11.63 10.31 -24.95
C TYR A 18 -12.46 10.13 -26.23
N SER A 19 -13.05 8.95 -26.45
CA SER A 19 -13.94 8.67 -27.58
C SER A 19 -15.43 8.87 -27.24
N GLY A 20 -15.74 9.31 -26.01
CA GLY A 20 -17.11 9.52 -25.52
C GLY A 20 -17.84 8.22 -25.16
N ARG A 21 -17.13 7.07 -25.11
CA ARG A 21 -17.73 5.81 -24.66
C ARG A 21 -17.85 5.84 -23.15
N ARG A 22 -19.02 5.45 -22.65
CA ARG A 22 -19.34 5.43 -21.22
C ARG A 22 -19.37 4.00 -20.70
N PHE A 23 -18.58 3.73 -19.67
CA PHE A 23 -18.45 2.44 -19.00
C PHE A 23 -19.01 2.58 -17.59
N LYS A 24 -20.00 1.76 -17.24
CA LYS A 24 -20.63 1.83 -15.93
C LYS A 24 -19.92 0.93 -14.93
N ASN A 25 -19.82 1.41 -13.69
CA ASN A 25 -19.35 0.62 -12.55
C ASN A 25 -17.98 -0.04 -12.79
N ILE A 26 -17.04 0.72 -13.34
CA ILE A 26 -15.65 0.30 -13.57
C ILE A 26 -14.70 1.30 -12.90
N SER A 27 -13.57 0.84 -12.38
CA SER A 27 -12.53 1.75 -11.89
C SER A 27 -11.63 2.25 -13.02
N ALA A 28 -10.95 3.39 -12.82
CA ALA A 28 -9.98 3.90 -13.80
C ALA A 28 -8.91 2.85 -14.14
N PHE A 29 -8.41 2.15 -13.12
CA PHE A 29 -7.42 1.08 -13.30
C PHE A 29 -7.99 -0.13 -14.06
N GLN A 30 -9.21 -0.56 -13.74
CA GLN A 30 -9.89 -1.64 -14.48
C GLN A 30 -10.13 -1.29 -15.95
N TYR A 31 -10.48 -0.03 -16.22
CA TYR A 31 -10.63 0.47 -17.58
C TYR A 31 -9.29 0.43 -18.33
N ALA A 32 -8.21 0.95 -17.75
CA ALA A 32 -6.88 0.94 -18.36
C ALA A 32 -6.42 -0.49 -18.71
N ILE A 33 -6.64 -1.45 -17.79
CA ILE A 33 -6.42 -2.89 -18.04
C ILE A 33 -7.24 -3.40 -19.21
N GLY A 34 -8.56 -3.12 -19.21
CA GLY A 34 -9.48 -3.60 -20.25
C GLY A 34 -9.16 -3.01 -21.63
N ALA A 35 -8.75 -1.76 -21.68
CA ALA A 35 -8.30 -1.05 -22.87
C ALA A 35 -6.90 -1.50 -23.33
N LYS A 36 -6.16 -2.24 -22.49
CA LYS A 36 -4.74 -2.60 -22.70
C LYS A 36 -3.87 -1.35 -22.90
N ASP A 37 -4.20 -0.28 -22.19
CA ASP A 37 -3.41 0.95 -22.20
C ASP A 37 -2.22 0.79 -21.26
N TRP A 38 -1.15 0.18 -21.78
CA TRP A 38 0.02 -0.15 -20.98
C TRP A 38 0.73 1.07 -20.42
N LEU A 39 0.72 2.19 -21.15
CA LEU A 39 1.32 3.43 -20.68
C LEU A 39 0.56 3.96 -19.45
N GLU A 40 -0.77 3.97 -19.50
CA GLU A 40 -1.58 4.44 -18.38
C GLU A 40 -1.49 3.49 -17.17
N ILE A 41 -1.45 2.18 -17.43
CA ILE A 41 -1.20 1.16 -16.40
C ILE A 41 0.15 1.38 -15.71
N GLU A 42 1.23 1.61 -16.48
CA GLU A 42 2.56 1.86 -15.94
C GLU A 42 2.60 3.16 -15.13
N ASN A 43 1.94 4.21 -15.59
CA ASN A 43 1.80 5.46 -14.82
C ASN A 43 1.10 5.19 -13.48
N TYR A 44 -0.03 4.47 -13.47
CA TYR A 44 -0.71 4.16 -12.23
C TYR A 44 0.08 3.25 -11.30
N TRP A 45 0.75 2.22 -11.83
CA TRP A 45 1.45 1.27 -10.98
C TRP A 45 2.83 1.78 -10.59
N CYS A 46 3.72 1.98 -11.57
CA CYS A 46 5.11 2.31 -11.29
C CYS A 46 5.25 3.70 -10.69
N TYR A 47 4.52 4.69 -11.20
CA TYR A 47 4.63 6.07 -10.70
C TYR A 47 3.72 6.32 -9.50
N GLU A 48 2.40 6.25 -9.65
CA GLU A 48 1.49 6.63 -8.57
C GLU A 48 1.61 5.69 -7.34
N VAL A 49 1.50 4.38 -7.54
CA VAL A 49 1.61 3.40 -6.44
C VAL A 49 3.06 3.31 -5.94
N GLY A 50 4.05 3.24 -6.84
CA GLY A 50 5.46 3.12 -6.47
C GLY A 50 5.99 4.33 -5.70
N MET A 51 5.62 5.55 -6.09
CA MET A 51 5.97 6.75 -5.32
C MET A 51 5.27 6.74 -3.96
N ALA A 52 4.00 6.33 -3.90
CA ALA A 52 3.30 6.21 -2.64
C ALA A 52 3.90 5.15 -1.70
N GLN A 53 4.47 4.07 -2.26
CA GLN A 53 5.25 3.03 -1.58
C GLN A 53 6.58 3.57 -1.07
N ARG A 54 7.28 4.40 -1.84
CA ARG A 54 8.52 5.04 -1.42
C ARG A 54 8.39 5.85 -0.13
N GLU A 55 7.23 6.47 0.06
CA GLU A 55 6.92 7.38 1.18
C GLU A 55 6.33 6.65 2.41
N VAL A 56 6.27 5.32 2.44
CA VAL A 56 5.72 4.61 3.61
C VAL A 56 6.74 4.49 4.73
N PRO A 57 6.30 4.54 6.01
CA PRO A 57 7.16 4.15 7.12
C PRO A 57 7.61 2.68 7.00
N ALA A 58 8.79 2.36 7.54
CA ALA A 58 9.35 1.00 7.49
C ALA A 58 8.38 -0.09 8.00
N HIS A 59 7.56 0.22 9.01
CA HIS A 59 6.60 -0.76 9.54
C HIS A 59 5.46 -1.10 8.55
N ILE A 60 5.12 -0.19 7.64
CA ILE A 60 4.16 -0.47 6.56
C ILE A 60 4.81 -1.34 5.49
N ALA A 61 6.07 -1.04 5.13
CA ALA A 61 6.82 -1.86 4.19
C ALA A 61 7.02 -3.29 4.73
N GLN A 62 7.23 -3.45 6.03
CA GLN A 62 7.33 -4.77 6.67
C GLN A 62 6.05 -5.60 6.56
N GLU A 63 4.87 -5.00 6.77
CA GLU A 63 3.60 -5.68 6.47
C GLU A 63 3.51 -6.06 5.00
N TYR A 64 4.01 -5.21 4.12
CA TYR A 64 3.95 -5.46 2.70
C TYR A 64 4.89 -6.59 2.25
N CYS A 65 6.10 -6.66 2.81
CA CYS A 65 7.13 -7.65 2.50
C CYS A 65 6.94 -9.01 3.20
N ARG A 66 5.89 -9.17 4.01
CA ARG A 66 5.63 -10.47 4.65
C ARG A 66 5.31 -11.55 3.62
N ASN A 67 5.91 -12.72 3.80
CA ASN A 67 5.81 -13.87 2.89
C ASN A 67 4.96 -15.02 3.45
N ASP A 68 4.49 -14.91 4.69
CA ASP A 68 3.69 -15.91 5.40
C ASP A 68 2.19 -15.76 5.13
N LEU A 69 1.70 -14.52 4.91
CA LEU A 69 0.30 -14.23 4.63
C LEU A 69 0.13 -13.35 3.36
N PRO A 70 -0.82 -13.66 2.46
CA PRO A 70 -1.10 -12.82 1.28
C PRO A 70 -1.67 -11.44 1.64
N LEU A 71 -1.35 -10.39 0.86
CA LEU A 71 -1.83 -9.02 1.08
C LEU A 71 -3.28 -8.82 0.66
N ARG A 72 -4.22 -9.44 1.38
CA ARG A 72 -5.65 -9.26 1.17
C ARG A 72 -6.44 -9.37 2.47
N LYS A 73 -7.51 -8.58 2.57
CA LYS A 73 -8.31 -8.43 3.79
C LYS A 73 -8.96 -9.74 4.24
N GLU A 74 -9.24 -10.68 3.33
CA GLU A 74 -9.81 -11.99 3.72
C GLU A 74 -8.79 -12.88 4.43
N LYS A 75 -7.49 -12.55 4.34
CA LYS A 75 -6.39 -13.34 4.92
C LYS A 75 -5.59 -12.60 5.98
N ARG A 76 -5.77 -11.28 6.12
CA ARG A 76 -5.09 -10.46 7.12
C ARG A 76 -6.06 -9.50 7.80
N SER A 77 -5.91 -9.39 9.12
CA SER A 77 -6.54 -8.34 9.91
C SER A 77 -5.69 -7.07 9.98
N PHE A 78 -4.38 -7.15 9.65
CA PHE A 78 -3.39 -6.07 9.84
C PHE A 78 -3.24 -5.64 11.32
N THR A 79 -3.58 -6.56 12.21
CA THR A 79 -3.46 -6.45 13.66
C THR A 79 -2.81 -7.70 14.25
N GLU A 80 -2.12 -8.47 13.41
CA GLU A 80 -1.43 -9.68 13.79
C GLU A 80 -0.37 -9.36 14.86
N PHE A 81 -0.23 -10.29 15.82
CA PHE A 81 0.75 -10.13 16.90
C PHE A 81 2.18 -10.26 16.39
N GLU A 82 2.40 -11.19 15.45
CA GLU A 82 3.68 -11.38 14.81
C GLU A 82 3.88 -10.35 13.72
N PHE A 83 4.97 -9.61 13.87
CA PHE A 83 5.33 -8.52 12.98
C PHE A 83 6.68 -8.84 12.30
N PRO A 84 6.66 -9.36 11.06
CA PRO A 84 7.87 -9.79 10.38
C PRO A 84 8.76 -8.59 10.07
N ARG A 85 10.06 -8.71 10.36
CA ARG A 85 11.05 -7.65 10.08
C ARG A 85 11.75 -7.84 8.74
N THR A 86 10.97 -8.24 7.75
CA THR A 86 11.39 -8.51 6.37
C THR A 86 11.12 -7.26 5.53
N LEU A 87 12.09 -6.87 4.71
CA LEU A 87 11.99 -5.71 3.81
C LEU A 87 12.52 -6.04 2.41
N ASP A 88 13.03 -7.26 2.24
CA ASP A 88 13.41 -7.82 0.97
C ASP A 88 12.19 -8.10 0.11
N PHE A 89 12.40 -7.94 -1.19
CA PHE A 89 11.51 -8.35 -2.25
C PHE A 89 12.36 -8.78 -3.44
N ASP A 90 11.84 -9.68 -4.26
CA ASP A 90 12.51 -10.05 -5.50
C ASP A 90 12.29 -8.97 -6.53
N ASN A 91 13.32 -8.39 -7.11
CA ASN A 91 13.18 -7.47 -8.23
C ASN A 91 13.37 -8.22 -9.55
N TRP A 92 12.30 -8.41 -10.31
CA TRP A 92 12.40 -9.14 -11.59
C TRP A 92 13.02 -8.31 -12.73
N ILE A 93 13.20 -7.00 -12.56
CA ILE A 93 13.86 -6.17 -13.58
C ILE A 93 15.33 -6.54 -13.73
N ASN A 94 16.03 -6.75 -12.62
CA ASN A 94 17.42 -7.20 -12.58
C ASN A 94 17.57 -8.65 -12.12
N ASN A 95 16.48 -9.32 -11.74
CA ASN A 95 16.45 -10.68 -11.24
C ASN A 95 17.32 -10.85 -9.97
N GLU A 96 17.25 -9.88 -9.06
CA GLU A 96 17.97 -9.82 -7.79
C GLU A 96 17.01 -9.57 -6.63
N THR A 97 17.33 -10.08 -5.44
CA THR A 97 16.61 -9.69 -4.22
C THR A 97 17.09 -8.30 -3.77
N GLU A 98 16.17 -7.35 -3.66
CA GLU A 98 16.43 -5.98 -3.24
C GLU A 98 15.76 -5.65 -1.90
N LEU A 99 16.28 -4.63 -1.21
CA LEU A 99 15.66 -4.11 0.01
C LEU A 99 14.82 -2.88 -0.33
N TRP A 100 13.57 -2.85 0.13
CA TRP A 100 12.75 -1.63 0.04
C TRP A 100 13.38 -0.49 0.85
N PHE A 101 13.88 -0.77 2.05
CA PHE A 101 14.56 0.19 2.89
C PHE A 101 15.93 -0.32 3.36
N PRO A 102 16.93 0.58 3.49
CA PRO A 102 16.88 2.02 3.24
C PRO A 102 16.87 2.38 1.74
N LEU A 103 16.11 3.42 1.38
CA LEU A 103 16.08 3.94 0.01
C LEU A 103 17.39 4.68 -0.30
N HIS A 104 18.18 4.15 -1.20
CA HIS A 104 19.39 4.81 -1.72
C HIS A 104 19.06 5.66 -2.96
N LYS A 105 19.93 6.61 -3.32
CA LYS A 105 19.69 7.58 -4.41
C LYS A 105 19.35 6.93 -5.77
N ASN A 106 19.92 5.76 -6.03
CA ASN A 106 19.71 5.03 -7.29
C ASN A 106 18.52 4.07 -7.25
N HIS A 107 17.81 3.98 -6.12
CA HIS A 107 16.67 3.09 -5.98
C HIS A 107 15.55 3.54 -6.91
N LYS A 108 15.01 2.57 -7.65
CA LYS A 108 14.11 2.79 -8.78
C LYS A 108 12.63 2.61 -8.48
N LEU A 109 12.29 2.39 -7.21
CA LEU A 109 10.92 2.33 -6.72
C LEU A 109 10.23 3.69 -6.94
N GLY A 110 9.07 3.67 -7.60
CA GLY A 110 8.35 4.91 -7.95
C GLY A 110 8.73 5.54 -9.29
N TYR A 111 9.78 5.03 -9.94
CA TYR A 111 10.18 5.49 -11.28
C TYR A 111 10.06 4.37 -12.31
N ASP A 112 10.55 3.21 -11.94
CA ASP A 112 10.71 2.08 -12.85
C ASP A 112 9.73 0.96 -12.48
N PHE A 113 9.47 0.80 -11.19
CA PHE A 113 8.60 -0.25 -10.67
C PHE A 113 7.87 0.18 -9.41
N ALA A 114 6.82 -0.58 -9.11
CA ALA A 114 6.22 -0.71 -7.79
C ALA A 114 6.33 -2.16 -7.32
N ILE A 115 6.33 -2.37 -6.01
CA ILE A 115 6.38 -3.70 -5.39
C ILE A 115 4.96 -4.26 -5.37
N ALA A 116 4.83 -5.56 -5.53
CA ALA A 116 3.59 -6.29 -5.57
C ALA A 116 3.66 -7.55 -4.67
N ASN A 117 2.79 -7.63 -3.68
CA ASN A 117 2.69 -8.82 -2.83
C ASN A 117 1.75 -9.84 -3.48
N PHE A 118 2.30 -10.87 -4.11
CA PHE A 118 1.53 -11.99 -4.64
C PHE A 118 1.97 -13.30 -3.98
N PRO A 119 1.04 -14.16 -3.55
CA PRO A 119 1.42 -15.49 -3.09
C PRO A 119 1.84 -16.34 -4.30
N ARG A 120 3.14 -16.60 -4.43
CA ARG A 120 3.64 -17.71 -5.24
C ARG A 120 3.49 -19.00 -4.45
N GLU A 121 3.22 -20.14 -5.09
CA GLU A 121 3.30 -21.44 -4.43
C GLU A 121 4.72 -21.61 -3.86
N GLY A 122 4.88 -21.36 -2.57
CA GLY A 122 6.06 -21.75 -1.82
C GLY A 122 7.17 -20.72 -1.58
N LYS A 123 7.01 -19.40 -1.84
CA LYS A 123 7.68 -18.25 -1.15
C LYS A 123 7.68 -16.93 -1.96
N GLU A 124 7.73 -15.84 -1.20
CA GLU A 124 8.20 -14.47 -1.52
C GLU A 124 7.25 -13.41 -2.12
N VAL A 125 7.59 -12.15 -1.76
CA VAL A 125 7.01 -10.87 -2.21
C VAL A 125 7.86 -10.36 -3.36
N ASP A 126 7.21 -9.78 -4.37
CA ASP A 126 7.84 -9.55 -5.66
C ASP A 126 7.79 -8.07 -6.08
N GLY A 127 8.72 -7.66 -6.94
CA GLY A 127 8.84 -6.35 -7.57
C GLY A 127 8.42 -6.44 -9.04
N MET A 128 7.78 -5.40 -9.57
CA MET A 128 7.25 -5.46 -10.93
C MET A 128 8.24 -5.07 -12.04
N TRP A 129 7.99 -5.58 -13.25
CA TRP A 129 8.76 -5.36 -14.48
C TRP A 129 8.66 -3.96 -15.09
N ARG A 130 9.74 -3.54 -15.77
CA ARG A 130 9.68 -2.57 -16.87
C ARG A 130 9.58 -3.31 -18.20
N GLN A 131 8.58 -2.93 -19.00
CA GLN A 131 8.05 -3.68 -20.12
C GLN A 131 8.82 -3.46 -21.44
N GLU A 132 10.14 -3.51 -21.44
CA GLU A 132 10.83 -3.68 -22.71
C GLU A 132 10.65 -5.14 -23.16
N TRP A 133 9.57 -5.37 -23.93
CA TRP A 133 9.22 -6.58 -24.71
C TRP A 133 8.41 -7.67 -23.98
N ALA A 134 7.15 -7.38 -23.65
CA ALA A 134 6.12 -8.41 -23.59
C ALA A 134 5.85 -8.94 -25.02
N GLY A 135 6.71 -9.85 -25.47
CA GLY A 135 6.42 -10.71 -26.61
C GLY A 135 5.13 -11.50 -26.33
N VAL A 136 4.02 -11.01 -26.88
CA VAL A 136 2.85 -11.75 -27.32
C VAL A 136 2.27 -12.79 -26.34
N GLY A 137 1.22 -12.41 -25.59
CA GLY A 137 0.11 -13.31 -25.27
C GLY A 137 -0.06 -13.80 -23.82
N ARG A 138 -1.33 -13.88 -23.40
CA ARG A 138 -1.93 -14.57 -22.24
C ARG A 138 -1.49 -14.21 -20.81
N SER A 139 -0.33 -13.62 -20.57
CA SER A 139 0.15 -13.29 -19.20
C SER A 139 -0.45 -12.01 -18.61
N ALA A 140 -0.79 -11.05 -19.48
CA ALA A 140 -1.32 -9.72 -19.15
C ALA A 140 -2.58 -9.71 -18.23
N PRO A 141 -3.63 -10.52 -18.46
CA PRO A 141 -4.83 -10.49 -17.64
C PRO A 141 -4.62 -11.05 -16.22
N PHE A 142 -3.73 -12.04 -16.07
CA PHE A 142 -3.45 -12.64 -14.76
C PHE A 142 -2.73 -11.64 -13.85
N VAL A 143 -1.74 -10.93 -14.38
CA VAL A 143 -1.00 -9.90 -13.66
C VAL A 143 -1.92 -8.73 -13.26
N ALA A 144 -2.82 -8.32 -14.16
CA ALA A 144 -3.76 -7.22 -13.91
C ALA A 144 -4.77 -7.49 -12.79
N LEU A 145 -5.33 -8.71 -12.71
CA LEU A 145 -6.20 -9.11 -11.60
C LEU A 145 -5.45 -9.07 -10.27
N ARG A 146 -4.18 -9.47 -10.27
CA ARG A 146 -3.33 -9.49 -9.09
C ARG A 146 -3.01 -8.08 -8.59
N TRP A 147 -2.81 -7.11 -9.48
CA TRP A 147 -2.66 -5.71 -9.10
C TRP A 147 -3.90 -5.16 -8.39
N LEU A 148 -5.10 -5.49 -8.86
CA LEU A 148 -6.34 -5.09 -8.20
C LEU A 148 -6.43 -5.67 -6.78
N GLU A 149 -6.06 -6.94 -6.59
CA GLU A 149 -5.97 -7.56 -5.25
C GLU A 149 -4.99 -6.80 -4.36
N ASN A 150 -3.83 -6.40 -4.90
CA ASN A 150 -2.84 -5.62 -4.16
C ASN A 150 -3.32 -4.23 -3.79
N LEU A 151 -3.96 -3.51 -4.70
CA LEU A 151 -4.54 -2.20 -4.41
C LEU A 151 -5.62 -2.30 -3.33
N ALA A 152 -6.44 -3.35 -3.36
CA ALA A 152 -7.43 -3.61 -2.31
C ALA A 152 -6.77 -3.90 -0.96
N GLY A 153 -5.71 -4.71 -0.94
CA GLY A 153 -4.91 -4.99 0.26
C GLY A 153 -4.23 -3.74 0.82
N LEU A 154 -3.65 -2.90 -0.03
CA LEU A 154 -3.05 -1.62 0.32
C LEU A 154 -4.08 -0.65 0.92
N LEU A 155 -5.26 -0.56 0.32
CA LEU A 155 -6.34 0.26 0.86
C LEU A 155 -6.75 -0.24 2.26
N ALA A 156 -6.95 -1.54 2.43
CA ALA A 156 -7.31 -2.13 3.72
C ALA A 156 -6.24 -1.89 4.79
N LEU A 157 -4.95 -2.04 4.44
CA LEU A 157 -3.84 -1.73 5.34
C LEU A 157 -3.83 -0.24 5.73
N CYS A 158 -4.03 0.66 4.78
CA CYS A 158 -4.13 2.10 5.04
C CYS A 158 -5.27 2.43 6.00
N GLU A 159 -6.45 1.83 5.79
CA GLU A 159 -7.63 2.03 6.65
C GLU A 159 -7.36 1.58 8.10
N VAL A 160 -6.78 0.39 8.28
CA VAL A 160 -6.44 -0.14 9.61
C VAL A 160 -5.42 0.75 10.32
N ARG A 161 -4.36 1.16 9.61
CA ARG A 161 -3.29 1.97 10.20
C ARG A 161 -3.74 3.39 10.52
N ALA A 162 -4.58 3.99 9.67
CA ALA A 162 -5.20 5.27 9.97
C ALA A 162 -6.05 5.21 11.25
N LYS A 163 -6.87 4.16 11.40
CA LYS A 163 -7.67 3.94 12.60
C LYS A 163 -6.81 3.78 13.86
N GLN A 164 -5.76 2.97 13.80
CA GLN A 164 -4.85 2.77 14.95
C GLN A 164 -4.15 4.05 15.39
N VAL A 165 -3.73 4.91 14.44
CA VAL A 165 -3.11 6.20 14.76
C VAL A 165 -4.11 7.13 15.45
N ILE A 166 -5.37 7.17 14.99
CA ILE A 166 -6.44 7.96 15.62
C ILE A 166 -6.68 7.46 17.05
N GLU A 167 -6.89 6.16 17.25
CA GLU A 167 -7.13 5.56 18.57
C GLU A 167 -5.95 5.77 19.53
N LEU A 168 -4.71 5.67 19.03
CA LEU A 168 -3.52 5.96 19.81
C LEU A 168 -3.49 7.44 20.24
N GLY A 169 -3.80 8.36 19.34
CA GLY A 169 -3.88 9.80 19.62
C GLY A 169 -4.92 10.12 20.70
N GLU A 170 -6.10 9.51 20.61
CA GLU A 170 -7.15 9.65 21.64
C GLU A 170 -6.68 9.14 23.01
N ARG A 171 -6.02 7.97 23.04
CA ARG A 171 -5.50 7.39 24.28
C ARG A 171 -4.44 8.26 24.93
N LEU A 172 -3.47 8.74 24.15
CA LEU A 172 -2.41 9.62 24.63
C LEU A 172 -2.99 10.95 25.15
N SER A 173 -3.97 11.51 24.45
CA SER A 173 -4.64 12.75 24.89
C SER A 173 -5.35 12.58 26.25
N LYS A 174 -6.02 11.43 26.46
CA LYS A 174 -6.64 11.11 27.75
C LYS A 174 -5.61 10.97 28.88
N GLN A 175 -4.48 10.34 28.61
CA GLN A 175 -3.41 10.17 29.60
C GLN A 175 -2.81 11.52 30.01
N VAL A 176 -2.53 12.39 29.03
CA VAL A 176 -2.02 13.75 29.31
C VAL A 176 -3.02 14.55 30.14
N GLN A 177 -4.31 14.49 29.83
CA GLN A 177 -5.32 15.19 30.62
C GLN A 177 -5.37 14.68 32.08
N GLN A 178 -5.28 13.36 32.27
CA GLN A 178 -5.24 12.77 33.62
C GLN A 178 -4.01 13.24 34.41
N GLU A 179 -2.85 13.34 33.78
CA GLU A 179 -1.64 13.85 34.43
C GLU A 179 -1.78 15.33 34.83
N VAL A 180 -2.32 16.16 33.95
CA VAL A 180 -2.60 17.58 34.24
C VAL A 180 -3.59 17.73 35.40
N ASP A 181 -4.67 16.96 35.41
CA ASP A 181 -5.67 17.01 36.48
C ASP A 181 -5.09 16.57 37.83
N LEU A 182 -4.19 15.57 37.83
CA LEU A 182 -3.48 15.11 39.02
C LEU A 182 -2.47 16.14 39.55
N GLU A 183 -1.80 16.90 38.68
CA GLU A 183 -0.91 17.99 39.08
C GLU A 183 -1.69 19.18 39.66
N ALA A 184 -2.78 19.60 39.01
CA ALA A 184 -3.66 20.65 39.52
C ALA A 184 -4.30 20.30 40.88
N GLY A 185 -4.59 19.02 41.11
CA GLY A 185 -5.09 18.52 42.40
C GLY A 185 -4.07 18.58 43.54
N LYS A 186 -2.76 18.46 43.25
CA LYS A 186 -1.69 18.55 44.26
C LYS A 186 -1.48 19.99 44.72
N ASP A 187 -1.56 20.96 43.81
CA ASP A 187 -1.42 22.37 44.14
C ASP A 187 -2.58 22.89 45.01
N ASN A 188 -3.78 22.38 44.79
CA ASN A 188 -4.96 22.71 45.60
C ASN A 188 -4.98 22.02 46.98
N GLY A 189 -4.16 20.98 47.19
CA GLY A 189 -4.05 20.25 48.46
C GLY A 189 -3.08 20.84 49.49
N MET A 190 -2.26 21.84 49.11
CA MET A 190 -1.31 22.51 50.03
C MET A 190 -1.89 23.74 50.77
N SER A 191 -3.20 23.97 50.69
CA SER A 191 -3.87 25.13 51.29
C SER A 191 -4.36 24.84 52.73
N TYR A 192 -3.51 25.25 53.69
CA TYR A 192 -3.72 25.58 55.12
C TYR A 192 -3.87 24.44 56.16
N SER A 193 -2.81 24.32 56.98
CA SER A 193 -2.83 23.96 58.41
C SER A 193 -3.01 25.21 59.26
#